data_AF-A0A7J2HN69-F1
#
_entry.id   AF-A0A7J2HN69-F1
#
_cell.length_a   1.000
_cell.length_b   1.000
_cell.length_c   1.000
_cell.angle_alpha   90.00
_cell.angle_beta   90.00
_cell.angle_gamma   90.00
#
_symmetry.space_group_name_H-M   'P 1'
#
loop_
_entity.id
_entity.type
_entity.pdbx_description
1 polymer ?
#
loop_
_entity_poly.entity_id
_entity_poly.type
_entity_poly.pdbx_seq_one_letter_code
_entity_poly.pdbx_strand_id
1 'polypeptide(L)'
;MEDLVTSLNKLPVYTRDGIFVGNVKNVLLDVEQKKVASLLITKTNPNLVEGGVDVAVPYRWVNAVGDIVILSYFPKKVKLESEEEERESSAETTPESAEIETIDEPILRE
;
A
#
# COMPACT_ATOMS: atom_id res chain seq x y z
N MET A 1 -15.09 22.10 1.71
CA MET A 1 -15.36 21.24 0.55
C MET A 1 -14.02 20.70 0.10
N GLU A 2 -13.48 19.72 0.84
CA GLU A 2 -12.16 19.11 0.59
C GLU A 2 -12.28 17.57 0.40
N ASP A 3 -13.49 17.07 0.14
CA ASP A 3 -13.86 15.66 0.35
C ASP A 3 -13.72 14.74 -0.88
N LEU A 4 -12.98 15.13 -1.92
CA LEU A 4 -12.95 14.39 -3.20
C LEU A 4 -11.71 13.52 -3.44
N VAL A 5 -10.63 13.70 -2.67
CA VAL A 5 -9.36 12.98 -2.94
C VAL A 5 -9.10 11.83 -1.96
N THR A 6 -9.69 11.86 -0.76
CA THR A 6 -9.43 10.83 0.29
C THR A 6 -10.37 9.61 0.22
N SER A 7 -11.41 9.66 -0.62
CA SER A 7 -12.53 8.71 -0.63
C SER A 7 -12.31 7.43 -1.45
N LEU A 8 -11.23 7.31 -2.21
CA LEU A 8 -10.88 6.07 -2.92
C LEU A 8 -10.32 4.98 -1.99
N ASN A 9 -9.95 5.34 -0.76
CA ASN A 9 -9.42 4.42 0.22
C ASN A 9 -10.56 3.53 0.74
N LYS A 10 -10.39 2.21 0.62
CA LYS A 10 -11.35 1.16 1.02
C LYS A 10 -12.52 0.90 0.06
N LEU A 11 -12.45 1.33 -1.19
CA LEU A 11 -13.45 0.92 -2.18
C LEU A 11 -13.32 -0.58 -2.47
N PRO A 12 -14.43 -1.35 -2.41
CA PRO A 12 -14.40 -2.76 -2.72
C PRO A 12 -14.27 -2.95 -4.24
N VAL A 13 -13.42 -3.91 -4.62
CA VAL A 13 -13.11 -4.23 -6.01
C VAL A 13 -13.75 -5.56 -6.37
N TYR A 14 -14.47 -5.58 -7.49
CA TYR A 14 -15.15 -6.74 -8.02
C TYR A 14 -14.74 -7.04 -9.46
N THR A 15 -14.76 -8.30 -9.84
CA THR A 15 -14.68 -8.70 -11.26
C THR A 15 -16.01 -8.47 -11.96
N ARG A 16 -16.02 -8.53 -13.30
CA ARG A 16 -17.25 -8.49 -14.11
C ARG A 16 -18.25 -9.59 -13.74
N ASP A 17 -17.79 -10.71 -13.21
CA ASP A 17 -18.62 -11.84 -12.76
C ASP A 17 -19.16 -11.64 -11.33
N GLY A 18 -18.92 -10.48 -10.70
CA GLY A 18 -19.37 -10.16 -9.35
C GLY A 18 -18.55 -10.80 -8.24
N ILE A 19 -17.34 -11.29 -8.54
CA ILE A 19 -16.48 -11.91 -7.53
C ILE A 19 -15.68 -10.82 -6.80
N PHE A 20 -15.72 -10.85 -5.47
CA PHE A 20 -14.93 -9.95 -4.63
C PHE A 20 -13.45 -10.26 -4.74
N VAL A 21 -12.66 -9.24 -5.14
CA VAL A 21 -11.21 -9.34 -5.29
C VAL A 21 -10.50 -8.84 -4.04
N GLY A 22 -10.91 -7.68 -3.50
CA GLY A 22 -10.27 -7.04 -2.36
C GLY A 22 -10.69 -5.58 -2.22
N ASN A 23 -9.92 -4.78 -1.50
CA ASN A 23 -10.18 -3.35 -1.31
C ASN A 23 -9.03 -2.51 -1.86
N VAL A 24 -9.34 -1.35 -2.45
CA VAL A 24 -8.31 -0.40 -2.88
C VAL A 24 -7.61 0.17 -1.65
N LYS A 25 -6.28 -0.03 -1.61
CA LYS A 25 -5.37 0.51 -0.59
C LYS A 25 -4.76 1.84 -1.03
N ASN A 26 -4.26 1.89 -2.26
CA ASN A 26 -3.64 3.08 -2.83
C ASN A 26 -3.61 3.00 -4.37
N VAL A 27 -3.18 4.07 -5.01
CA VAL A 27 -3.04 4.19 -6.46
C VAL A 27 -1.60 4.56 -6.81
N LEU A 28 -1.00 3.83 -7.74
CA LEU A 28 0.31 4.12 -8.31
C LEU A 28 0.13 5.04 -9.52
N LEU A 29 0.84 6.16 -9.52
CA LEU A 29 0.81 7.17 -10.57
C LEU A 29 2.12 7.13 -11.36
N ASP A 30 1.99 7.16 -12.69
CA ASP A 30 3.10 7.46 -13.59
C ASP A 30 3.25 8.98 -13.68
N VAL A 31 4.33 9.50 -13.10
CA VAL A 31 4.62 10.94 -13.02
C VAL A 31 5.02 11.49 -14.38
N GLU A 32 5.67 10.68 -15.21
CA GLU A 32 6.14 11.09 -16.54
C GLU A 32 4.95 11.26 -17.49
N GLN A 33 4.03 10.30 -17.48
CA GLN A 33 2.84 10.33 -18.33
C GLN A 33 1.64 11.05 -17.71
N LYS A 34 1.73 11.48 -16.44
CA LYS A 34 0.63 12.09 -15.67
C LYS A 34 -0.64 11.23 -15.68
N LYS A 35 -0.49 9.91 -15.55
CA LYS A 35 -1.58 8.93 -15.63
C LYS A 35 -1.55 7.97 -14.45
N VAL A 36 -2.71 7.38 -14.15
CA VAL A 36 -2.78 6.27 -13.20
C VAL A 36 -2.20 5.02 -13.85
N ALA A 37 -1.16 4.46 -13.24
CA ALA A 37 -0.52 3.23 -13.70
C ALA A 37 -1.30 2.01 -13.21
N SER A 38 -1.43 1.89 -11.89
CA SER A 38 -1.95 0.69 -11.22
C SER A 38 -2.71 1.02 -9.93
N LEU A 39 -3.65 0.17 -9.54
CA LEU A 39 -4.33 0.18 -8.25
C LEU A 39 -3.72 -0.87 -7.35
N LEU A 40 -3.35 -0.48 -6.13
CA LEU A 40 -2.92 -1.42 -5.11
C LEU A 40 -4.15 -1.94 -4.36
N ILE A 41 -4.39 -3.24 -4.44
CA ILE A 41 -5.49 -3.93 -3.77
C ILE A 41 -4.95 -4.68 -2.55
N THR A 42 -5.62 -4.54 -1.42
CA THR A 42 -5.31 -5.24 -0.16
C THR A 42 -6.50 -6.03 0.35
N LYS A 43 -6.29 -6.86 1.39
CA LYS A 43 -7.31 -7.77 1.94
C LYS A 43 -7.96 -8.59 0.82
N THR A 44 -7.10 -9.17 -0.01
CA THR A 44 -7.53 -9.88 -1.20
C THR A 44 -8.20 -11.19 -0.83
N ASN A 45 -9.10 -11.66 -1.70
CA ASN A 45 -9.79 -12.91 -1.50
C ASN A 45 -8.80 -14.09 -1.65
N PRO A 46 -8.59 -14.93 -0.60
CA PRO A 46 -7.60 -16.01 -0.64
C PRO A 46 -7.91 -17.08 -1.69
N ASN A 47 -9.15 -17.13 -2.20
CA ASN A 47 -9.52 -18.05 -3.27
C ASN A 47 -9.03 -17.60 -4.66
N LEU A 48 -8.78 -16.30 -4.83
CA LEU A 48 -8.31 -15.70 -6.09
C LEU A 48 -6.81 -15.40 -6.05
N VAL A 49 -6.32 -14.96 -4.89
CA VAL A 49 -4.93 -14.59 -4.65
C VAL A 49 -4.39 -15.48 -3.54
N GLU A 50 -3.43 -16.34 -3.88
CA GLU A 50 -2.83 -17.24 -2.89
C GLU A 50 -2.10 -16.41 -1.81
N GLY A 51 -2.35 -16.74 -0.53
CA GLY A 51 -1.73 -16.04 0.60
C GLY A 51 -2.37 -14.70 0.99
N GLY A 52 -3.44 -14.26 0.32
CA GLY A 52 -4.15 -13.01 0.69
C GLY A 52 -3.28 -11.75 0.55
N VAL A 53 -2.30 -11.80 -0.35
CA VAL A 53 -1.27 -10.77 -0.50
C VAL A 53 -1.83 -9.56 -1.25
N ASP A 54 -1.21 -8.41 -1.02
CA ASP A 54 -1.51 -7.19 -1.75
C ASP A 54 -1.15 -7.37 -3.24
N VAL A 55 -2.04 -6.97 -4.15
CA VAL A 55 -1.86 -7.12 -5.60
C VAL A 55 -1.95 -5.76 -6.28
N ALA A 56 -1.00 -5.47 -7.16
CA ALA A 56 -1.06 -4.31 -8.05
C ALA A 56 -1.83 -4.67 -9.33
N VAL A 57 -2.97 -4.03 -9.54
CA VAL A 57 -3.82 -4.21 -10.73
C VAL A 57 -3.64 -3.05 -11.68
N PRO A 58 -3.23 -3.26 -12.94
CA PRO A 58 -3.10 -2.18 -13.92
C PRO A 58 -4.42 -1.44 -14.11
N TYR A 59 -4.37 -0.10 -14.19
CA TYR A 59 -5.57 0.72 -14.37
C TYR A 59 -6.32 0.40 -15.67
N ARG A 60 -5.62 -0.16 -16.66
CA ARG A 60 -6.19 -0.64 -17.93
C ARG A 60 -7.23 -1.76 -17.75
N TRP A 61 -7.19 -2.49 -16.63
CA TRP A 61 -8.18 -3.54 -16.35
C TRP A 61 -9.43 -2.99 -15.69
N VAL A 62 -9.42 -1.74 -15.24
CA VAL A 62 -10.56 -1.09 -14.62
C VAL A 62 -11.59 -0.76 -15.70
N ASN A 63 -12.84 -1.17 -15.45
CA ASN A 63 -13.98 -0.85 -16.28
C ASN A 63 -14.67 0.43 -15.82
N ALA A 64 -14.95 0.51 -14.51
CA ALA A 64 -15.70 1.60 -13.91
C ALA A 64 -15.23 1.84 -12.47
N VAL A 65 -15.33 3.11 -12.05
CA VAL A 65 -15.01 3.59 -10.69
C VAL A 65 -16.16 4.45 -10.20
N GLY A 66 -16.63 4.19 -8.98
CA GLY A 66 -17.66 4.93 -8.25
C GLY A 66 -17.63 4.52 -6.79
N ASP A 67 -18.77 4.10 -6.24
CA ASP A 67 -18.83 3.48 -4.89
C ASP A 67 -18.15 2.11 -4.82
N ILE A 68 -18.00 1.47 -5.97
CA ILE A 68 -17.27 0.21 -6.16
C ILE A 68 -16.37 0.32 -7.38
N VAL A 69 -15.35 -0.54 -7.46
CA VAL A 69 -14.49 -0.67 -8.64
C VAL A 69 -14.81 -1.97 -9.35
N ILE A 70 -15.05 -1.90 -10.65
CA ILE A 70 -15.32 -3.08 -11.48
C ILE A 70 -14.15 -3.32 -12.41
N LEU A 71 -13.59 -4.53 -12.38
CA LEU A 71 -12.54 -4.97 -13.29
C LEU A 71 -13.14 -5.65 -14.53
N SER A 72 -12.67 -5.24 -15.70
CA SER A 72 -12.96 -5.88 -16.99
C SER A 72 -12.33 -7.27 -17.10
N TYR A 73 -11.18 -7.47 -16.46
CA TYR A 73 -10.43 -8.72 -16.49
C TYR A 73 -9.67 -8.89 -15.18
N PHE A 74 -9.68 -10.12 -14.65
CA PHE A 74 -8.82 -10.55 -13.55
C PHE A 74 -8.47 -12.03 -13.74
N PRO A 75 -7.19 -12.41 -13.65
CA PRO A 75 -6.77 -13.81 -13.81
C PRO A 75 -7.35 -14.67 -12.68
N LYS A 76 -7.66 -15.94 -12.98
CA LYS A 76 -8.33 -16.85 -12.02
C LYS A 76 -7.47 -17.21 -10.81
N LYS A 77 -6.14 -17.19 -10.96
CA LYS A 77 -5.18 -17.47 -9.89
C LYS A 77 -4.01 -16.52 -10.06
N VAL A 78 -3.71 -15.75 -9.02
CA VAL A 78 -2.47 -14.97 -8.90
C VAL A 78 -1.61 -15.67 -7.86
N LYS A 79 -0.43 -16.10 -8.29
CA LYS A 79 0.61 -16.67 -7.43
C LYS A 79 1.71 -15.65 -7.29
N LEU A 80 2.28 -15.56 -6.09
CA LEU A 80 3.52 -14.85 -5.90
C LEU A 80 4.67 -15.69 -6.47
N GLU A 81 5.43 -15.10 -7.37
CA GLU A 81 6.86 -15.34 -7.42
C GLU A 81 7.45 -14.33 -6.43
N SER A 82 8.04 -14.82 -5.34
CA SER A 82 8.56 -13.99 -4.26
C SER A 82 9.75 -13.17 -4.77
N GLU A 83 9.53 -11.89 -5.03
CA GLU A 83 10.61 -10.90 -5.07
C GLU A 83 10.85 -10.43 -3.63
N GLU A 84 11.77 -11.11 -2.96
CA GLU A 84 12.44 -10.58 -1.77
C GLU A 84 13.33 -9.40 -2.20
N GLU A 85 13.42 -8.37 -1.34
CA GLU A 85 14.46 -7.32 -1.32
C GLU A 85 14.30 -6.04 -2.21
N GLU A 86 13.37 -5.14 -1.85
CA GLU A 86 13.58 -3.68 -2.02
C GLU A 86 13.00 -2.87 -0.84
N ARG A 87 13.25 -3.33 0.40
CA ARG A 87 12.94 -2.58 1.64
C ARG A 87 14.18 -2.16 2.45
N GLU A 88 15.32 -2.00 1.79
CA GLU A 88 16.53 -1.40 2.39
C GLU A 88 16.95 -0.15 1.60
N SER A 89 16.15 0.93 1.60
CA SER A 89 16.59 2.22 1.05
C SER A 89 15.77 3.45 1.51
N SER A 90 15.10 3.43 2.67
CA SER A 90 14.50 4.68 3.19
C SER A 90 14.46 4.78 4.72
N ALA A 91 15.51 4.32 5.40
CA ALA A 91 15.69 4.56 6.83
C ALA A 91 17.04 5.25 7.11
N GLU A 92 17.11 6.52 6.72
CA GLU A 92 18.03 7.55 7.23
C GLU A 92 17.17 8.84 7.24
N THR A 93 17.00 9.65 8.29
CA THR A 93 17.72 9.96 9.53
C THR A 93 16.72 10.72 10.43
N THR A 94 16.69 10.62 11.76
CA THR A 94 17.25 11.57 12.77
C THR A 94 16.40 11.44 14.07
N PRO A 95 16.80 12.03 15.21
CA PRO A 95 17.77 11.62 16.23
C PRO A 95 17.07 11.09 17.50
N GLU A 96 17.61 10.07 18.17
CA GLU A 96 17.17 9.72 19.53
C GLU A 96 18.23 10.17 20.55
N SER A 97 17.75 11.03 21.43
CA SER A 97 18.41 11.66 22.56
C SER A 97 18.95 10.62 23.54
N ALA A 98 20.24 10.34 23.50
CA ALA A 98 20.94 9.69 24.60
C ALA A 98 21.45 10.77 25.56
N GLU A 99 20.67 10.99 26.61
CA GLU A 99 21.10 11.18 28.01
C GLU A 99 22.51 11.76 28.21
N ILE A 100 22.56 13.07 28.45
CA ILE A 100 23.70 13.72 29.11
C ILE A 100 23.57 13.37 30.59
N GLU A 101 24.36 12.39 31.07
CA GLU A 101 24.56 12.20 32.51
C GLU A 101 25.24 13.47 33.06
N THR A 102 24.50 14.16 33.92
CA THR A 102 24.94 15.31 34.70
C THR A 102 26.20 14.97 35.49
N ILE A 103 27.32 15.53 35.04
CA ILE A 103 28.54 15.65 35.85
C ILE A 103 28.30 16.83 36.79
N ASP A 104 27.86 16.57 38.03
CA ASP A 104 28.27 17.34 39.20
C ASP A 104 27.65 16.76 40.47
N GLU A 105 28.48 16.19 41.35
CA GLU A 105 28.41 16.39 42.81
C GLU A 105 29.65 15.76 43.50
N PRO A 106 30.05 16.21 44.72
CA PRO A 106 31.22 17.06 44.86
C PRO A 106 32.35 16.48 45.72
N ILE A 107 33.47 17.21 45.68
CA ILE A 107 34.73 17.08 46.42
C ILE A 107 34.53 16.86 47.93
N LEU A 108 35.25 15.91 48.55
CA LEU A 108 36.01 16.06 49.82
C LEU A 108 36.85 14.79 50.12
N ARG A 109 38.19 14.90 50.10
CA ARG A 109 39.13 14.83 51.25
C ARG A 109 39.10 13.54 52.10
N GLU A 110 40.22 12.81 52.06
CA GLU A 110 41.03 12.45 53.25
C GLU A 110 42.51 12.67 52.94
#